data_AF-A0A1W1VZP3-F1
#
_entry.id   AF-A0A1W1VZP3-F1
#
_cell.length_a   1.000
_cell.length_b   1.000
_cell.length_c   1.000
_cell.angle_alpha   90.00
_cell.angle_beta   90.00
_cell.angle_gamma   90.00
#
_symmetry.space_group_name_H-M   'P 1'
#
loop_
_entity.id
_entity.type
_entity.pdbx_description
1 polymer ?
#
loop_
_entity_poly.entity_id
_entity_poly.type
_entity_poly.pdbx_seq_one_letter_code
_entity_poly.pdbx_strand_id
1 'polypeptide(L)' 'MLGVDVSLIFRLAALAIMITIFYTFLKQAGRDEYAYMTVLAGLAIALLWIIPVIMELFNAVRAVFQLY' A
#
# COMPACT_ATOMS: atom_id res chain seq x y z
N MET A 1 23.27 -4.05 -5.11
CA MET A 1 22.65 -2.90 -4.41
C MET A 1 21.52 -2.33 -5.28
N LEU A 2 20.37 -3.02 -5.32
CA LEU A 2 19.10 -2.58 -5.95
C LEU A 2 17.88 -3.12 -5.16
N GLY A 3 18.11 -3.65 -3.95
CA GLY A 3 17.14 -4.52 -3.26
C GLY A 3 16.11 -3.80 -2.39
N VAL A 4 16.30 -2.50 -2.11
CA VAL A 4 15.47 -1.79 -1.13
C VAL A 4 14.21 -1.20 -1.80
N ASP A 5 14.34 -0.51 -2.93
CA ASP A 5 13.21 0.18 -3.59
C ASP A 5 12.18 -0.75 -4.22
N VAL A 6 12.64 -1.84 -4.82
CA VAL A 6 11.77 -2.78 -5.55
C VAL A 6 10.88 -3.57 -4.58
N SER A 7 11.33 -3.77 -3.35
CA SER A 7 10.61 -4.55 -2.33
C SER A 7 9.23 -3.96 -1.99
N LEU A 8 9.09 -2.63 -1.99
CA LEU A 8 7.82 -1.95 -1.73
C LEU A 8 6.83 -2.17 -2.86
N ILE A 9 7.29 -2.04 -4.11
CA ILE A 9 6.45 -2.23 -5.30
C ILE A 9 5.91 -3.67 -5.32
N PHE A 10 6.77 -4.66 -5.08
CA PHE A 10 6.34 -6.06 -4.99
C PHE A 10 5.38 -6.30 -3.83
N ARG A 11 5.59 -5.67 -2.67
CA ARG A 11 4.69 -5.75 -1.53
C ARG A 11 3.30 -5.18 -1.85
N LEU A 12 3.23 -4.01 -2.50
CA LEU A 12 1.97 -3.41 -2.93
C LEU A 12 1.26 -4.26 -3.99
N ALA A 13 2.01 -4.84 -4.94
CA ALA A 13 1.46 -5.74 -5.94
C ALA A 13 0.87 -7.03 -5.32
N ALA A 14 1.60 -7.65 -4.39
CA ALA A 14 1.12 -8.82 -3.65
C ALA A 14 -0.14 -8.50 -2.82
N LEU A 15 -0.17 -7.33 -2.16
CA LEU A 15 -1.34 -6.86 -1.43
C LEU A 15 -2.54 -6.69 -2.36
N ALA A 16 -2.36 -6.08 -3.54
CA ALA A 16 -3.42 -5.90 -4.52
C ALA A 16 -4.01 -7.24 -5.01
N ILE A 17 -3.15 -8.24 -5.27
CA ILE A 17 -3.59 -9.59 -5.64
C ILE A 17 -4.43 -10.21 -4.51
N MET A 18 -3.96 -10.13 -3.26
CA MET A 18 -4.71 -10.66 -2.12
C MET A 18 -6.09 -9.99 -1.96
N ILE A 19 -6.14 -8.65 -2.01
CA ILE A 19 -7.41 -7.90 -1.92
C ILE A 19 -8.37 -8.35 -3.01
N THR A 20 -7.88 -8.52 -4.24
CA THR A 20 -8.69 -8.93 -5.40
C THR A 20 -9.26 -10.34 -5.22
N ILE A 21 -8.47 -11.26 -4.67
CA ILE A 21 -8.92 -12.62 -4.36
C ILE A 21 -10.04 -12.58 -3.30
N PHE A 22 -9.84 -11.86 -2.19
CA PHE A 22 -10.86 -11.74 -1.15
C PHE A 22 -12.12 -11.03 -1.64
N TYR A 23 -11.98 -9.94 -2.41
CA TYR A 23 -13.11 -9.24 -3.02
C TYR A 23 -13.93 -10.19 -3.90
N THR A 24 -13.27 -10.90 -4.81
CA THR A 24 -13.93 -11.84 -5.73
C THR A 24 -14.62 -12.97 -4.98
N PHE A 25 -13.97 -13.52 -3.95
CA PHE A 25 -14.51 -14.58 -3.13
C PHE A 25 -15.76 -14.13 -2.35
N LEU A 26 -15.70 -12.98 -1.67
CA LEU A 26 -16.83 -12.43 -0.92
C LEU A 26 -18.00 -12.04 -1.82
N LYS A 27 -17.70 -11.50 -3.01
CA LYS A 27 -18.70 -11.18 -4.03
C LYS A 27 -19.39 -12.45 -4.56
N GLN A 28 -18.63 -13.51 -4.84
CA GLN A 28 -19.20 -14.80 -5.23
C GLN A 28 -20.01 -15.45 -4.11
N ALA A 29 -19.67 -15.20 -2.84
CA ALA A 29 -20.45 -15.64 -1.69
C ALA A 29 -21.73 -14.81 -1.44
N GLY A 30 -22.03 -13.81 -2.28
CA GLY A 30 -23.20 -12.93 -2.14
C GLY A 30 -23.07 -11.91 -0.99
N ARG A 31 -21.83 -11.64 -0.53
CA ARG A 31 -21.52 -10.74 0.59
C ARG A 31 -20.86 -9.45 0.09
N ASP A 32 -21.58 -8.72 -0.75
CA ASP A 32 -21.08 -7.52 -1.43
C ASP A 32 -20.58 -6.44 -0.46
N GLU A 33 -21.28 -6.21 0.65
CA GLU A 33 -20.88 -5.24 1.69
C GLU A 33 -19.46 -5.51 2.21
N TYR A 34 -19.16 -6.77 2.55
CA TYR A 34 -17.84 -7.18 3.03
C TYR A 34 -16.78 -7.13 1.92
N ALA A 35 -17.17 -7.41 0.67
CA ALA A 35 -16.28 -7.28 -0.47
C ALA A 35 -15.82 -5.83 -0.62
N TYR A 36 -16.74 -4.86 -0.57
CA TYR A 36 -16.39 -3.44 -0.63
C TYR A 36 -15.52 -2.99 0.56
N MET A 37 -15.83 -3.45 1.78
CA MET A 37 -14.99 -3.16 2.96
C MET A 37 -13.57 -3.69 2.81
N THR A 38 -13.39 -4.84 2.15
CA THR A 38 -12.06 -5.41 1.91
C THR A 38 -11.21 -4.53 1.00
N VAL A 39 -11.82 -3.94 -0.04
CA VAL A 39 -11.12 -2.99 -0.93
C VAL A 39 -10.71 -1.73 -0.18
N LEU A 40 -11.60 -1.19 0.67
CA LEU A 40 -11.31 -0.03 1.50
C LEU A 40 -10.19 -0.30 2.51
N ALA A 41 -10.21 -1.46 3.18
CA ALA A 41 -9.15 -1.89 4.09
C ALA A 41 -7.82 -2.04 3.35
N GLY A 42 -7.85 -2.63 2.17
CA GLY A 42 -6.69 -2.78 1.29
C GLY A 42 -6.07 -1.44 0.90
N LEU A 43 -6.90 -0.47 0.52
CA LEU A 43 -6.48 0.90 0.22
C LEU A 43 -5.85 1.57 1.45
N ALA A 44 -6.48 1.46 2.62
CA ALA A 44 -5.97 2.02 3.86
C ALA A 44 -4.57 1.46 4.22
N ILE A 45 -4.38 0.15 4.10
CA ILE A 45 -3.08 -0.50 4.32
C ILE A 45 -2.03 0.01 3.35
N ALA A 46 -2.37 0.11 2.06
CA ALA A 46 -1.45 0.61 1.04
C ALA A 46 -1.01 2.05 1.32
N LEU A 47 -1.94 2.93 1.73
CA LEU A 47 -1.63 4.30 2.12
C LEU A 47 -0.68 4.35 3.32
N LEU A 48 -0.93 3.55 4.36
CA LEU A 48 -0.07 3.47 5.54
C LEU A 48 1.36 3.07 5.19
N TRP A 49 1.56 2.20 4.20
CA TRP A 49 2.90 1.82 3.72
C TRP A 49 3.60 2.91 2.91
N ILE A 50 2.84 3.81 2.27
CA ILE A 50 3.38 4.92 1.48
C ILE A 50 3.83 6.09 2.38
N ILE A 51 3.16 6.33 3.51
CA ILE A 51 3.50 7.42 4.46
C ILE A 51 5.00 7.49 4.82
N PRO A 52 5.65 6.41 5.31
CA PRO A 52 7.06 6.48 5.70
C PRO A 52 7.99 6.82 4.52
N VAL A 53 7.64 6.38 3.30
CA VAL A 53 8.39 6.69 2.08
C VAL A 53 8.32 8.18 1.77
N ILE A 54 7.13 8.78 1.88
CA ILE A 54 6.96 10.23 1.72
C ILE A 54 7.78 10.98 2.77
N MET A 55 7.78 10.51 4.02
CA MET A 55 8.56 11.13 5.10
C MET A 55 10.06 11.07 4.82
N GLU A 56 10.57 9.95 4.30
CA GLU A 56 11.97 9.81 3.90
C GLU A 56 12.33 10.80 2.79
N LEU A 57 11.47 10.95 1.78
CA LEU A 57 11.65 11.95 0.72
C LEU A 57 11.66 13.37 1.29
N PHE A 58 10.75 13.70 2.20
CA PHE A 58 10.73 15.01 2.86
C PHE A 58 12.02 15.27 3.66
N ASN A 59 12.50 14.27 4.39
CA ASN A 59 13.75 14.38 5.14
C ASN A 59 14.95 14.56 4.20
N ALA A 60 14.99 13.84 3.07
CA ALA A 60 16.02 14.00 2.05
C ALA A 60 16.03 15.42 1.47
N VAL A 61 14.84 15.98 1.17
CA VAL A 61 14.72 17.38 0.72
C VAL A 61 15.24 18.34 1.79
N ARG A 62 14.80 18.21 3.05
CA ARG A 62 15.27 19.07 4.16
C ARG A 62 16.79 19.01 4.35
N ALA A 63 17.38 17.83 4.22
CA ALA A 63 18.82 17.62 4.32
C ALA A 63 19.60 18.33 3.21
N VAL A 64 19.11 18.27 1.97
CA VAL A 64 19.70 19.00 0.83
C VAL A 64 19.66 20.51 1.06
N PHE A 65 18.58 21.01 1.64
CA PHE A 65 18.41 22.44 1.93
C PHE A 65 19.00 22.89 3.28
N GLN A 66 19.70 22.02 4.02
CA GLN A 66 20.26 22.29 5.36
C GLN A 66 19.26 22.93 6.34
N LEU A 67 17.96 22.63 6.18
CA LEU A 67 16.93 23.02 7.13
C LEU A 67 17.07 22.11 8.35
N TYR A 68 17.98 22.45 9.26
CA TYR A 68 18.07 21.89 10.61
C TYR A 68 16.95 22.45 11.50
#